data_AF-A0A1H8Y2G2-F1
#
_entry.id   AF-A0A1H8Y2G2-F1
#
_cell.length_a   1.000
_cell.length_b   1.000
_cell.length_c   1.000
_cell.angle_alpha   90.00
_cell.angle_beta   90.00
_cell.angle_gamma   90.00
#
_symmetry.space_group_name_H-M   'P 1'
#
loop_
_entity.id
_entity.type
_entity.pdbx_description
1 polymer ?
#
loop_
_entity_poly.entity_id
_entity_poly.type
_entity_poly.pdbx_seq_one_letter_code
_entity_poly.pdbx_strand_id
1 'polypeptide(L)'
;MHDAHRDRLNRMIAVSAAERTVADRRQADLLQQQKAARQRWAAAKGQLTRARKAGDADTIATAAQRADDAYRAFLAISDASIDEQQQILGTRLDTNGALLEQMDQTWDAGSAVITALAHPAPPGAVGNR
;
A
#
# COMPACT_ATOMS: atom_id res chain seq x y z
N MET A 1 -6.05 32.58 4.77
CA MET A 1 -5.35 31.71 3.80
C MET A 1 -4.53 30.63 4.51
N HIS A 2 -3.61 30.98 5.42
CA HIS A 2 -2.81 30.00 6.19
C HIS A 2 -3.64 28.93 6.92
N ASP A 3 -4.71 29.31 7.63
CA ASP A 3 -5.56 28.36 8.37
C ASP A 3 -6.23 27.32 7.45
N ALA A 4 -6.60 27.69 6.23
CA ALA A 4 -7.19 26.77 5.26
C ALA A 4 -6.18 25.71 4.76
N HIS A 5 -4.90 26.08 4.57
CA HIS A 5 -3.84 25.13 4.23
C HIS A 5 -3.55 24.18 5.39
N ARG A 6 -3.55 24.69 6.63
CA ARG A 6 -3.37 23.88 7.84
C ARG A 6 -4.51 22.89 8.06
N ASP A 7 -5.77 23.32 7.88
CA ASP A 7 -6.94 22.45 7.99
C ASP A 7 -6.98 21.38 6.89
N ARG A 8 -6.53 21.72 5.68
CA ARG A 8 -6.38 20.76 4.59
C ARG A 8 -5.30 19.73 4.93
N LEU A 9 -4.13 20.15 5.40
CA LEU A 9 -3.05 19.26 5.81
C LEU A 9 -3.50 18.30 6.92
N ASN A 10 -4.15 18.80 7.97
CA ASN A 10 -4.66 17.98 9.08
C ASN A 10 -5.63 16.90 8.59
N ARG A 11 -6.53 17.24 7.66
CA ARG A 11 -7.46 16.26 7.07
C ARG A 11 -6.72 15.21 6.25
N MET A 12 -5.74 15.60 5.44
CA MET A 12 -4.93 14.65 4.67
C MET A 12 -4.15 13.69 5.56
N ILE A 13 -3.59 14.17 6.68
CA ILE A 13 -2.91 13.32 7.67
C ILE A 13 -3.88 12.31 8.28
N ALA A 14 -5.08 12.74 8.67
CA ALA A 14 -6.08 11.85 9.25
C ALA A 14 -6.53 10.75 8.27
N VAL A 15 -6.77 11.11 7.00
CA VAL A 15 -7.13 10.16 5.94
C VAL A 15 -6.00 9.17 5.69
N SER A 16 -4.77 9.66 5.53
CA SER A 16 -3.59 8.82 5.30
C SER A 16 -3.36 7.79 6.41
N ALA A 17 -3.61 8.17 7.67
CA ALA A 17 -3.50 7.25 8.80
C ALA A 17 -4.52 6.09 8.73
N ALA A 18 -5.77 6.40 8.33
CA ALA A 18 -6.81 5.40 8.15
C ALA A 18 -6.49 4.46 6.97
N GLU A 19 -6.12 5.03 5.83
CA GLU A 19 -5.72 4.28 4.62
C GLU A 19 -4.55 3.33 4.91
N ARG A 20 -3.56 3.78 5.68
CA ARG A 20 -2.43 2.94 6.08
C ARG A 20 -2.88 1.70 6.84
N THR A 21 -3.82 1.83 7.77
CA THR A 21 -4.30 0.69 8.57
C THR A 21 -5.01 -0.35 7.68
N VAL A 22 -5.80 0.11 6.72
CA VAL A 22 -6.47 -0.76 5.73
C VAL A 22 -5.44 -1.44 4.83
N ALA A 23 -4.46 -0.69 4.34
CA ALA A 23 -3.38 -1.22 3.51
C ALA A 23 -2.54 -2.28 4.24
N ASP A 24 -2.13 -2.01 5.49
CA ASP A 24 -1.33 -2.93 6.29
C ASP A 24 -2.11 -4.24 6.57
N ARG A 25 -3.42 -4.13 6.85
CA ARG A 25 -4.32 -5.29 6.97
C ARG A 25 -4.36 -6.11 5.67
N ARG A 26 -4.54 -5.44 4.53
CA ARG A 26 -4.63 -6.12 3.23
C ARG A 26 -3.32 -6.80 2.85
N GLN A 27 -2.18 -6.16 3.10
CA GLN A 27 -0.86 -6.77 2.89
C GLN A 27 -0.67 -8.04 3.72
N ALA A 28 -1.10 -8.03 4.98
CA ALA A 28 -1.06 -9.22 5.83
C ALA A 28 -1.93 -10.36 5.28
N ASP A 29 -3.14 -10.04 4.79
CA ASP A 29 -4.05 -11.03 4.20
C ASP A 29 -3.47 -11.64 2.91
N LEU A 30 -2.82 -10.86 2.06
CA LEU A 30 -2.15 -11.35 0.85
C LEU A 30 -1.00 -12.31 1.20
N LEU A 31 -0.17 -11.96 2.19
CA LEU A 31 0.91 -12.83 2.67
C LEU A 31 0.36 -14.16 3.23
N GLN A 32 -0.76 -14.12 3.96
CA GLN A 32 -1.40 -15.34 4.46
C GLN A 32 -1.94 -16.22 3.32
N GLN A 33 -2.55 -15.62 2.30
CA GLN A 33 -3.04 -16.35 1.12
C GLN A 33 -1.90 -17.05 0.38
N GLN A 34 -0.80 -16.34 0.13
CA GLN A 34 0.39 -16.90 -0.50
C GLN A 34 1.00 -18.03 0.35
N LYS A 35 1.12 -17.83 1.66
CA LYS A 35 1.63 -18.85 2.60
C LYS A 35 0.75 -20.11 2.59
N ALA A 36 -0.57 -19.95 2.63
CA ALA A 36 -1.50 -21.07 2.60
C ALA A 36 -1.40 -21.83 1.26
N ALA A 37 -1.29 -21.13 0.13
CA ALA A 37 -1.11 -21.75 -1.17
C ALA A 37 0.20 -22.54 -1.27
N ARG A 38 1.30 -21.97 -0.76
CA ARG A 38 2.60 -22.65 -0.68
C ARG A 38 2.52 -23.93 0.16
N GLN A 39 1.81 -23.89 1.28
CA GLN A 39 1.62 -25.07 2.15
C GLN A 39 0.83 -26.18 1.44
N ARG A 40 -0.22 -25.82 0.69
CA ARG A 40 -0.99 -26.79 -0.11
C ARG A 40 -0.12 -27.46 -1.18
N TRP A 41 0.67 -26.67 -1.90
CA TRP A 41 1.61 -27.21 -2.88
C TRP A 41 2.68 -28.11 -2.24
N ALA A 42 3.23 -27.72 -1.09
CA ALA A 42 4.19 -28.54 -0.36
C ALA A 42 3.59 -29.89 0.09
N ALA A 43 2.34 -29.87 0.58
CA ALA A 43 1.62 -31.08 0.95
C ALA A 43 1.38 -32.00 -0.27
N ALA A 44 0.98 -31.45 -1.41
CA ALA A 44 0.79 -32.21 -2.65
C ALA A 44 2.09 -32.87 -3.14
N LYS A 45 3.23 -32.17 -3.07
CA LYS A 45 4.55 -32.76 -3.33
C LYS A 45 4.90 -33.91 -2.38
N GLY A 46 4.54 -33.77 -1.11
CA GLY A 46 4.68 -34.84 -0.12
C GLY A 46 3.87 -36.08 -0.49
N GLN A 47 2.62 -35.90 -0.96
CA GLN A 47 1.78 -36.99 -1.45
C GLN A 47 2.36 -37.66 -2.69
N LEU A 48 2.84 -36.89 -3.67
CA LEU A 48 3.52 -37.42 -4.86
C LEU A 48 4.75 -38.26 -4.49
N THR A 49 5.53 -37.79 -3.50
CA THR A 49 6.70 -38.53 -3.02
C THR A 49 6.30 -39.88 -2.42
N ARG A 50 5.19 -39.93 -1.67
CA ARG A 50 4.66 -41.19 -1.12
C ARG A 50 4.13 -42.12 -2.21
N ALA A 51 3.40 -41.58 -3.20
CA ALA A 51 2.90 -42.34 -4.35
C ALA A 51 4.05 -43.00 -5.13
N ARG A 52 5.13 -42.25 -5.39
CA ARG A 52 6.33 -42.77 -6.07
C ARG A 52 7.01 -43.90 -5.31
N LYS A 53 6.95 -43.89 -3.97
CA LYS A 53 7.47 -44.99 -3.14
C LYS A 53 6.57 -46.23 -3.16
N ALA A 54 5.26 -46.05 -3.31
CA ALA A 54 4.31 -47.15 -3.41
C ALA A 54 4.38 -47.87 -4.77
N GLY A 55 4.77 -47.16 -5.83
CA GLY A 55 5.08 -47.74 -7.14
C GLY A 55 3.88 -47.95 -8.07
N ASP A 56 2.65 -47.64 -7.63
CA ASP A 56 1.46 -47.74 -8.46
C ASP A 56 1.37 -46.58 -9.48
N ALA A 57 1.29 -46.91 -10.77
CA ALA A 57 1.35 -45.94 -11.86
C ALA A 57 0.17 -44.95 -11.84
N ASP A 58 -1.04 -45.45 -11.59
CA ASP A 58 -2.26 -44.62 -11.58
C ASP A 58 -2.27 -43.67 -10.38
N THR A 59 -1.84 -44.15 -9.22
CA THR A 59 -1.67 -43.33 -8.02
C THR A 59 -0.60 -42.25 -8.22
N ILE A 60 0.52 -42.59 -8.89
CA ILE A 60 1.57 -41.62 -9.22
C ILE A 60 1.05 -40.54 -10.17
N ALA A 61 0.35 -40.93 -11.24
CA ALA A 61 -0.22 -39.99 -12.22
C ALA A 61 -1.22 -39.03 -11.54
N THR A 62 -2.11 -39.56 -10.72
CA THR A 62 -3.08 -38.77 -9.96
C THR A 62 -2.40 -37.80 -8.99
N ALA A 63 -1.38 -38.27 -8.25
CA ALA A 63 -0.64 -37.42 -7.31
C ALA A 63 0.20 -36.35 -8.03
N ALA A 64 0.71 -36.64 -9.22
CA ALA A 64 1.44 -35.69 -10.05
C ALA A 64 0.52 -34.56 -10.53
N GLN A 65 -0.66 -34.92 -11.06
CA GLN A 65 -1.66 -33.94 -11.47
C GLN A 65 -2.05 -33.00 -10.33
N ARG A 66 -2.32 -33.54 -9.13
CA ARG A 66 -2.63 -32.74 -7.94
C ARG A 66 -1.49 -31.80 -7.54
N ALA A 67 -0.24 -32.24 -7.68
CA ALA A 67 0.91 -31.40 -7.36
C ALA A 67 1.06 -30.25 -8.36
N ASP A 68 0.83 -30.50 -9.64
CA ASP A 68 0.87 -29.50 -10.70
C ASP A 68 -0.28 -28.48 -10.55
N ASP A 69 -1.49 -28.94 -10.27
CA ASP A 69 -2.63 -28.05 -10.04
C ASP A 69 -2.41 -27.16 -8.81
N ALA A 70 -1.88 -27.73 -7.71
CA ALA A 70 -1.52 -26.96 -6.54
C ALA A 70 -0.39 -25.95 -6.80
N TYR A 71 0.55 -26.28 -7.69
CA TYR A 71 1.61 -25.36 -8.11
C TYR A 71 1.06 -24.20 -8.94
N ARG A 72 0.21 -24.48 -9.93
CA ARG A 72 -0.45 -23.45 -10.74
C ARG A 72 -1.28 -22.50 -9.88
N ALA A 73 -2.04 -23.04 -8.92
CA ALA A 73 -2.79 -22.24 -7.97
C ALA A 73 -1.87 -21.37 -7.10
N PHE A 74 -0.72 -21.90 -6.65
CA PHE A 74 0.27 -21.13 -5.92
C PHE A 74 0.87 -19.98 -6.75
N LEU A 75 1.17 -20.21 -8.02
CA LEU A 75 1.66 -19.17 -8.94
C LEU A 75 0.61 -18.08 -9.13
N ALA A 76 -0.62 -18.44 -9.50
CA ALA A 76 -1.70 -17.49 -9.71
C ALA A 76 -1.97 -16.62 -8.47
N ILE A 77 -1.96 -17.21 -7.27
CA ILE A 77 -2.11 -16.47 -6.01
C ILE A 77 -0.90 -15.56 -5.75
N SER A 78 0.31 -16.02 -6.07
CA SER A 78 1.52 -15.23 -5.88
C SER A 78 1.55 -14.02 -6.81
N ASP A 79 1.22 -14.20 -8.08
CA ASP A 79 1.18 -13.12 -9.08
C ASP A 79 0.15 -12.07 -8.68
N ALA A 80 -1.09 -12.50 -8.37
CA ALA A 80 -2.14 -11.59 -7.89
C ALA A 80 -1.73 -10.86 -6.60
N SER A 81 -1.04 -11.53 -5.68
CA SER A 81 -0.55 -10.91 -4.44
C SER A 81 0.54 -9.87 -4.70
N ILE A 82 1.44 -10.14 -5.65
CA ILE A 82 2.51 -9.21 -6.03
C ILE A 82 1.92 -7.98 -6.70
N ASP A 83 1.02 -8.18 -7.68
CA ASP A 83 0.37 -7.09 -8.40
C ASP A 83 -0.38 -6.17 -7.44
N GLU A 84 -1.16 -6.73 -6.51
CA GLU A 84 -1.90 -5.94 -5.53
C GLU A 84 -0.96 -5.24 -4.53
N GLN A 85 0.13 -5.89 -4.08
CA GLN A 85 1.12 -5.23 -3.23
C GLN A 85 1.78 -4.04 -3.93
N GLN A 86 2.09 -4.17 -5.23
CA GLN A 86 2.65 -3.07 -6.01
C GLN A 86 1.66 -1.91 -6.13
N GLN A 87 0.36 -2.19 -6.35
CA GLN A 87 -0.68 -1.16 -6.39
C GLN A 87 -0.83 -0.43 -5.05
N ILE A 88 -0.83 -1.18 -3.93
CA ILE A 88 -0.89 -0.61 -2.58
C ILE A 88 0.32 0.30 -2.32
N LEU A 89 1.53 -0.17 -2.67
CA LEU A 89 2.76 0.61 -2.48
C LEU A 89 2.78 1.86 -3.37
N GLY A 90 2.38 1.75 -4.63
CA GLY A 90 2.27 2.87 -5.56
C GLY A 90 1.33 3.96 -5.04
N THR A 91 0.10 3.56 -4.67
CA THR A 91 -0.90 4.48 -4.11
C THR A 91 -0.37 5.20 -2.86
N ARG A 92 0.34 4.48 -1.97
CA ARG A 92 0.92 5.07 -0.77
C ARG A 92 2.04 6.07 -1.08
N LEU A 93 2.85 5.80 -2.09
CA LEU A 93 3.88 6.74 -2.52
C LEU A 93 3.25 8.02 -3.08
N ASP A 94 2.19 7.90 -3.88
CA ASP A 94 1.44 9.05 -4.41
C ASP A 94 0.81 9.89 -3.29
N THR A 95 0.14 9.24 -2.33
CA THR A 95 -0.43 9.92 -1.15
C THR A 95 0.63 10.64 -0.33
N ASN A 96 1.81 10.02 -0.13
CA ASN A 96 2.92 10.65 0.57
C ASN A 96 3.46 11.86 -0.19
N GLY A 97 3.56 11.78 -1.52
CA GLY A 97 3.95 12.91 -2.37
C GLY A 97 3.00 14.09 -2.19
N ALA A 98 1.69 13.85 -2.28
CA ALA A 98 0.67 14.88 -2.08
C ALA A 98 0.70 15.50 -0.67
N LEU A 99 0.96 14.69 0.36
CA LEU A 99 1.13 15.18 1.74
C LEU A 99 2.32 16.13 1.86
N LEU A 100 3.47 15.74 1.30
CA LEU A 100 4.68 16.56 1.35
C LEU A 100 4.49 17.89 0.60
N GLU A 101 3.83 17.86 -0.56
CA GLU A 101 3.48 19.08 -1.31
C GLU A 101 2.56 20.01 -0.49
N GLN A 102 1.54 19.46 0.17
CA GLN A 102 0.65 20.25 1.02
C GLN A 102 1.36 20.82 2.26
N MET A 103 2.34 20.09 2.81
CA MET A 103 3.19 20.59 3.91
C MET A 103 4.00 21.80 3.48
N ASP A 104 4.60 21.75 2.28
CA ASP A 104 5.37 22.86 1.70
C ASP A 104 4.48 24.10 1.50
N GLN A 105 3.31 23.94 0.88
CA GLN A 105 2.34 25.02 0.72
C GLN A 105 1.88 25.63 2.06
N THR A 106 1.77 24.81 3.10
CA THR A 106 1.38 25.27 4.45
C THR A 106 2.51 26.09 5.09
N TRP A 107 3.76 25.66 4.89
CA TRP A 107 4.95 26.37 5.35
C TRP A 107 5.10 27.73 4.66
N ASP A 108 4.97 27.77 3.34
CA ASP A 108 5.02 29.00 2.55
C ASP A 108 3.94 29.99 2.96
N ALA A 109 2.71 29.52 3.15
CA ALA A 109 1.61 30.34 3.62
C ALA A 109 1.88 30.91 5.03
N GLY A 110 2.53 30.15 5.91
CA GLY A 110 2.92 30.60 7.25
C GLY A 110 4.04 31.65 7.20
N SER A 111 5.06 31.41 6.38
CA SER A 111 6.17 32.33 6.16
C SER A 111 5.67 33.67 5.60
N ALA A 112 4.76 33.65 4.64
CA ALA A 112 4.15 34.87 4.08
C ALA A 112 3.40 35.70 5.13
N VAL A 113 2.69 35.05 6.06
CA VAL A 113 2.02 35.74 7.18
C VAL A 113 3.06 36.40 8.10
N ILE A 114 4.13 35.69 8.45
CA ILE A 114 5.21 36.22 9.29
C ILE A 114 5.87 37.44 8.62
N THR A 115 6.18 37.35 7.33
CA THR A 115 6.76 38.46 6.56
C THR A 115 5.85 39.69 6.54
N ALA A 116 4.54 39.48 6.33
CA ALA A 116 3.55 40.56 6.32
C ALA A 116 3.41 41.23 7.71
N LEU A 117 3.48 40.45 8.79
CA LEU A 117 3.44 40.98 10.15
C LEU A 117 4.74 41.69 10.57
N ALA A 118 5.88 41.27 10.02
CA ALA A 118 7.18 41.90 10.29
C ALA A 118 7.38 43.25 9.57
N HIS A 119 6.64 43.49 8.48
CA HIS A 119 6.63 44.76 7.75
C HIS A 119 5.20 45.34 7.70
N PRO A 120 4.67 45.83 8.83
CA PRO A 120 3.38 46.50 8.82
C PRO A 120 3.47 47.73 7.91
N ALA A 121 2.53 47.86 6.97
CA ALA A 121 2.46 49.05 6.12
C ALA A 121 2.43 50.31 6.99
N PRO A 122 3.19 51.38 6.64
CA PRO A 122 3.22 52.58 7.46
C PRO A 122 1.81 53.17 7.59
N PRO A 123 1.38 53.55 8.81
CA PRO A 123 0.07 54.17 9.01
C PRO A 123 0.08 55.55 8.36
N GLY A 124 -0.47 55.66 7.14
CA GLY A 124 -0.50 56.95 6.44
C GLY A 124 -0.90 56.96 4.96
N ALA A 125 -1.06 55.82 4.29
CA ALA A 125 -1.55 55.80 2.90
C ALA A 125 -3.09 55.88 2.81
N VAL A 126 -3.71 56.83 3.52
CA VAL A 126 -5.04 57.32 3.15
C VAL A 126 -4.79 58.55 2.30
N GLY A 127 -4.75 58.33 0.98
CA GLY A 127 -4.68 59.40 -0.01
C GLY A 127 -5.85 60.36 0.19
N ASN A 128 -5.51 61.62 0.42
CA ASN A 128 -6.44 62.72 0.44
C ASN A 128 -6.55 63.25 -1.00
N ARG A 129 -7.75 63.15 -1.59
CA ARG A 129 -8.21 63.66 -2.90
C ARG A 129 -7.79 62.91 -4.15
#